data_AF-A0ABD3W466-F1
#
_entry.id   AF-A0ABD3W466-F1
#
_cell.length_a   1.000
_cell.length_b   1.000
_cell.length_c   1.000
_cell.angle_alpha   90.00
_cell.angle_beta   90.00
_cell.angle_gamma   90.00
#
_symmetry.space_group_name_H-M   'P 1'
#
loop_
_entity.id
_entity.type
_entity.pdbx_description
1 polymer ?
#
loop_
_entity_poly.entity_id
_entity_poly.type
_entity_poly.pdbx_seq_one_letter_code
_entity_poly.pdbx_strand_id
1 'polypeptide(L)'
;MATGGGLLRTLDPYENLDIFDAQNLQMNDSYRASCNAVIDRLVKFLQNNVQLKVKEVVKTESVGILSLIVSLHDAWKNCNLLDDLYLYLSSHITQRTMHRPSAVYDEMLKSEDLRPYYSASLVKLQLKFVKVLPAKVMSLIRLVKHWRKSELPSGSGVGRWPTSYILELIVIRKWEDAGRPERFDLKRGLHSFLQALVNYRDLKVVWDQNYNRLYTQHRPPYVIDPANPFNNVMDRCDVWDDVAQYARKTLKWSLFQGLKSTETSRAW
;
A
#
# COMPACT_ATOMS: atom_id res chain seq x y z
N MET A 1 23.42 14.86 0.90
CA MET A 1 23.75 15.39 -0.44
C MET A 1 23.32 14.36 -1.48
N ALA A 2 22.38 14.73 -2.35
CA ALA A 2 22.00 14.18 -3.67
C ALA A 2 20.51 14.53 -3.94
N THR A 3 20.22 15.83 -4.06
CA THR A 3 19.00 16.35 -4.68
C THR A 3 19.22 16.34 -6.19
N GLY A 4 18.82 15.26 -6.85
CA GLY A 4 19.07 15.12 -8.29
C GLY A 4 18.33 13.96 -8.96
N GLY A 5 17.18 13.53 -8.43
CA GLY A 5 16.27 12.68 -9.19
C GLY A 5 15.39 13.57 -10.06
N GLY A 6 15.43 13.41 -11.38
CA GLY A 6 14.57 14.15 -12.30
C GLY A 6 13.12 14.06 -11.86
N LEU A 7 12.42 15.19 -11.78
CA LEU A 7 11.02 15.22 -11.37
C LEU A 7 10.18 14.70 -12.54
N LEU A 8 9.21 13.82 -12.29
CA LEU A 8 8.21 13.39 -13.29
C LEU A 8 7.58 14.60 -14.03
N ARG A 9 7.47 15.73 -13.33
CA ARG A 9 6.94 17.00 -13.81
C ARG A 9 7.71 17.61 -15.00
N THR A 10 9.00 17.34 -15.12
CA THR A 10 9.85 17.94 -16.16
C THR A 10 10.04 17.03 -17.38
N LEU A 11 9.44 15.84 -17.36
CA LEU A 11 9.57 14.89 -18.47
C LEU A 11 8.82 15.38 -19.72
N ASP A 12 9.45 15.18 -20.87
CA ASP A 12 8.87 15.52 -22.15
C ASP A 12 7.78 14.49 -22.57
N PRO A 13 6.91 14.81 -23.54
CA PRO A 13 5.83 13.91 -23.97
C PRO A 13 6.31 12.61 -24.63
N TYR A 14 7.55 12.52 -25.10
CA TYR A 14 8.17 11.37 -25.76
C TYR A 14 9.05 10.54 -24.81
N GLU A 15 9.26 11.01 -23.58
CA GLU A 15 10.03 10.31 -22.56
C GLU A 15 9.51 8.89 -22.35
N ASN A 16 10.47 7.95 -22.23
CA ASN A 16 10.19 6.56 -21.95
C ASN A 16 10.19 6.31 -20.44
N LEU A 17 9.01 6.14 -19.86
CA LEU A 17 8.86 5.93 -18.43
C LEU A 17 9.47 4.61 -17.92
N ASP A 18 9.72 3.62 -18.79
CA ASP A 18 10.47 2.42 -18.41
C ASP A 18 11.94 2.73 -18.15
N ILE A 19 12.54 3.55 -19.01
CA ILE A 19 13.92 4.01 -18.86
C ILE A 19 14.02 4.89 -17.60
N PHE A 20 13.06 5.80 -17.42
CA PHE A 20 13.00 6.63 -16.22
C PHE A 20 12.91 5.81 -14.93
N ASP A 21 12.00 4.82 -14.86
CA ASP A 21 11.88 3.91 -13.71
C ASP A 21 13.20 3.17 -13.43
N ALA A 22 13.80 2.58 -14.46
CA ALA A 22 15.04 1.81 -14.34
C ALA A 22 16.22 2.66 -13.84
N GLN A 23 16.33 3.91 -14.30
CA GLN A 23 17.45 4.79 -13.96
C GLN A 23 17.28 5.53 -12.64
N ASN A 24 16.04 5.89 -12.26
CA ASN A 24 15.79 6.84 -11.17
C ASN A 24 15.05 6.24 -9.97
N LEU A 25 14.25 5.18 -10.17
CA LEU A 25 13.30 4.69 -9.15
C LEU A 25 13.59 3.27 -8.68
N GLN A 26 14.13 2.40 -9.54
CA GLN A 26 14.51 1.06 -9.14
C GLN A 26 15.61 1.12 -8.08
N MET A 27 15.42 0.35 -7.00
CA MET A 27 16.39 0.28 -5.92
C MET A 27 17.67 -0.35 -6.46
N ASN A 28 18.78 0.39 -6.40
CA ASN A 28 20.09 -0.18 -6.65
C ASN A 28 20.55 -1.04 -5.45
N ASP A 29 21.56 -1.90 -5.67
CA ASP A 29 22.04 -2.85 -4.67
C ASP A 29 22.55 -2.16 -3.40
N SER A 30 23.11 -0.96 -3.52
CA SER A 30 23.59 -0.15 -2.40
C SER A 30 22.45 0.31 -1.48
N TYR A 31 21.34 0.76 -2.06
CA TYR A 31 20.15 1.14 -1.30
C TYR A 31 19.48 -0.08 -0.64
N ARG A 32 19.39 -1.21 -1.36
CA ARG A 32 18.91 -2.49 -0.79
C ARG A 32 19.77 -2.91 0.41
N ALA A 33 21.09 -2.85 0.29
CA ALA A 33 22.01 -3.18 1.38
C ALA A 33 21.82 -2.25 2.60
N SER A 34 21.63 -0.95 2.36
CA SER A 34 21.39 0.03 3.41
C SER A 34 20.08 -0.23 4.15
N CYS A 35 18.98 -0.50 3.44
CA CYS A 35 17.71 -0.89 4.05
C CYS A 35 17.85 -2.20 4.86
N ASN A 36 18.57 -3.19 4.33
CA ASN A 36 18.82 -4.43 5.04
C ASN A 36 19.57 -4.20 6.35
N ALA A 37 20.61 -3.36 6.34
CA ALA A 37 21.38 -3.04 7.54
C ALA A 37 20.54 -2.36 8.64
N VAL A 38 19.61 -1.46 8.27
CA VAL A 38 18.68 -0.83 9.22
C VAL A 38 17.77 -1.87 9.87
N ILE A 39 17.24 -2.80 9.07
CA ILE A 39 16.36 -3.87 9.55
C ILE A 39 17.12 -4.79 10.49
N ASP A 40 18.36 -5.16 10.15
CA ASP A 40 19.19 -6.04 10.99
C ASP A 40 19.51 -5.37 12.33
N ARG A 41 19.72 -4.04 12.35
CA ARG A 41 19.88 -3.28 13.59
C ARG A 41 18.61 -3.29 14.44
N LEU A 42 17.44 -3.12 13.81
CA LEU A 42 16.15 -3.19 14.52
C LEU A 42 15.89 -4.57 15.11
N VAL A 43 16.16 -5.65 14.35
CA VAL A 43 16.03 -7.03 14.84
C VAL A 43 16.94 -7.26 16.05
N LYS A 44 18.21 -6.85 15.97
CA LYS A 44 19.15 -6.93 17.11
C LYS A 44 18.66 -6.13 18.30
N PHE A 45 18.13 -4.92 18.09
CA PHE A 45 17.58 -4.10 19.16
C PHE A 45 16.42 -4.80 19.88
N LEU A 46 15.46 -5.36 19.12
CA LEU A 46 14.30 -6.06 19.66
C LEU A 46 14.70 -7.33 20.45
N GLN A 47 15.68 -8.08 19.94
CA GLN A 47 16.17 -9.28 20.60
C GLN A 47 16.93 -8.97 21.89
N ASN A 48 17.79 -7.95 21.88
CA ASN A 48 18.69 -7.68 23.00
C ASN A 48 18.07 -6.80 24.10
N ASN A 49 17.19 -5.87 23.75
CA ASN A 49 16.65 -4.88 24.70
C ASN A 49 15.22 -5.18 25.12
N VAL A 50 14.43 -5.83 24.25
CA VAL A 50 13.01 -6.12 24.51
C VAL A 50 12.78 -7.63 24.74
N GLN A 51 13.83 -8.46 24.61
CA GLN A 51 13.77 -9.92 24.78
C GLN A 51 12.72 -10.60 23.90
N LEU A 52 12.40 -10.01 22.74
CA LEU A 52 11.43 -10.57 21.81
C LEU A 52 12.09 -11.51 20.80
N LYS A 53 11.52 -12.70 20.64
CA LYS A 53 11.96 -13.65 19.61
C LYS A 53 11.33 -13.30 18.26
N VAL A 54 12.11 -12.67 17.39
CA VAL A 54 11.72 -12.45 15.99
C VAL A 54 11.73 -13.80 15.26
N LYS A 55 10.58 -14.20 14.67
CA LYS A 55 10.45 -15.50 13.97
C LYS A 55 10.69 -15.36 12.47
N GLU A 56 10.23 -14.26 11.87
CA GLU A 56 10.33 -14.05 10.43
C GLU A 56 10.36 -12.55 10.12
N VAL A 57 11.20 -12.16 9.16
CA VAL A 57 11.26 -10.80 8.61
C VAL A 57 10.87 -10.87 7.14
N VAL A 58 9.73 -10.28 6.77
CA VAL A 58 9.28 -10.25 5.37
C VAL A 58 9.46 -8.84 4.81
N LYS A 59 10.25 -8.75 3.74
CA LYS A 59 10.53 -7.51 3.01
C LYS A 59 9.76 -7.54 1.69
N THR A 60 9.05 -6.47 1.34
CA THR A 60 8.39 -6.35 0.04
C THR A 60 8.68 -5.00 -0.59
N GLU A 61 8.73 -4.97 -1.92
CA GLU A 61 8.98 -3.74 -2.68
C GLU A 61 7.69 -2.91 -2.89
N SER A 62 6.53 -3.58 -2.93
CA SER A 62 5.24 -3.02 -3.37
C SER A 62 4.20 -2.87 -2.27
N VAL A 63 4.59 -3.04 -1.02
CA VAL A 63 3.77 -2.54 0.07
C VAL A 63 4.71 -1.76 0.94
N GLY A 64 4.39 -0.51 1.25
CA GLY A 64 5.10 0.27 2.27
C GLY A 64 5.12 -0.38 3.67
N ILE A 65 4.82 -1.67 3.77
CA ILE A 65 4.81 -2.53 4.94
C ILE A 65 6.10 -3.35 4.92
N LEU A 66 7.12 -2.84 5.59
CA LEU A 66 8.11 -3.71 6.23
C LEU A 66 7.39 -4.46 7.35
N SER A 67 7.17 -5.75 7.15
CA SER A 67 6.44 -6.59 8.12
C SER A 67 7.43 -7.41 8.91
N LEU A 68 7.61 -7.06 10.19
CA LEU A 68 8.29 -7.91 11.16
C LEU A 68 7.26 -8.81 11.84
N ILE A 69 7.40 -10.12 11.67
CA ILE A 69 6.58 -11.10 12.40
C ILE A 69 7.36 -11.53 13.64
N VAL A 70 6.96 -10.97 14.77
CA VAL A 70 7.56 -11.25 16.09
C VAL A 70 6.72 -12.29 16.82
N SER A 71 7.37 -13.30 17.42
CA SER A 71 6.71 -14.27 18.29
C SER A 71 6.84 -13.84 19.74
N LEU A 72 5.71 -13.52 20.37
CA LEU A 72 5.62 -13.24 21.79
C LEU A 72 5.37 -14.56 22.54
N HIS A 73 6.44 -15.27 22.94
CA HIS A 73 6.29 -16.46 23.78
C HIS A 73 6.67 -16.20 25.24
N ASP A 74 7.66 -15.32 25.51
CA ASP A 74 8.25 -15.19 26.86
C ASP A 74 8.20 -13.78 27.48
N ALA A 75 7.76 -12.75 26.76
CA ALA A 75 7.72 -11.36 27.23
C ALA A 75 6.62 -11.05 28.28
N TRP A 76 5.81 -12.06 28.62
CA TRP A 76 4.54 -11.91 29.31
C TRP A 76 4.65 -11.73 30.84
N LYS A 77 5.80 -12.05 31.45
CA LYS A 77 5.92 -12.08 32.91
C LYS A 77 6.08 -10.70 33.59
N ASN A 78 6.31 -9.62 32.84
CA ASN A 78 6.76 -8.33 33.41
C ASN A 78 6.01 -7.06 32.95
N CYS A 79 4.89 -7.16 32.23
CA CYS A 79 4.27 -5.97 31.60
C CYS A 79 2.94 -5.57 32.23
N ASN A 80 2.91 -4.40 32.86
CA ASN A 80 1.74 -3.71 33.42
C ASN A 80 1.60 -2.35 32.70
N LEU A 81 0.89 -2.22 31.57
CA LEU A 81 0.36 -0.92 31.10
C LEU A 81 -0.60 -1.09 29.90
N LEU A 82 -1.60 -0.21 29.80
CA LEU A 82 -2.69 -0.26 28.82
C LEU A 82 -2.25 -0.16 27.34
N ASP A 83 -1.03 0.28 27.03
CA ASP A 83 -0.47 0.27 25.67
C ASP A 83 -0.04 -1.14 25.22
N ASP A 84 0.18 -2.06 26.16
CA ASP A 84 0.47 -3.47 25.89
C ASP A 84 -0.75 -4.25 25.41
N LEU A 85 -1.96 -3.68 25.51
CA LEU A 85 -3.19 -4.29 25.02
C LEU A 85 -3.17 -4.44 23.49
N TYR A 86 -2.53 -3.53 22.74
CA TYR A 86 -2.41 -3.62 21.27
C TYR A 86 -1.52 -4.81 20.85
N LEU A 87 -0.39 -4.98 21.53
CA LEU A 87 0.54 -6.10 21.33
C LEU A 87 -0.04 -7.43 21.85
N TYR A 88 -0.72 -7.39 22.99
CA TYR A 88 -1.44 -8.52 23.58
C TYR A 88 -2.57 -9.00 22.66
N LEU A 89 -3.47 -8.12 22.22
CA LEU A 89 -4.56 -8.49 21.31
C LEU A 89 -3.99 -8.97 19.98
N SER A 90 -3.09 -8.21 19.34
CA SER A 90 -2.51 -8.58 18.05
C SER A 90 -1.79 -9.94 18.11
N SER A 91 -1.06 -10.24 19.19
CA SER A 91 -0.37 -11.54 19.36
C SER A 91 -1.29 -12.68 19.79
N HIS A 92 -2.25 -12.46 20.67
CA HIS A 92 -3.21 -13.48 21.14
C HIS A 92 -4.17 -13.88 20.01
N ILE A 93 -4.61 -12.89 19.22
CA ILE A 93 -5.30 -13.09 17.96
C ILE A 93 -4.41 -13.88 17.00
N THR A 94 -3.17 -13.45 16.76
CA THR A 94 -2.25 -14.11 15.82
C THR A 94 -1.93 -15.56 16.22
N GLN A 95 -1.82 -15.87 17.52
CA GLN A 95 -1.57 -17.22 18.04
C GLN A 95 -2.81 -18.12 18.00
N ARG A 96 -4.00 -17.61 18.35
CA ARG A 96 -5.25 -18.41 18.31
C ARG A 96 -5.79 -18.62 16.89
N THR A 97 -5.50 -17.71 15.96
CA THR A 97 -6.11 -17.73 14.61
C THR A 97 -5.18 -18.21 13.51
N MET A 98 -3.96 -18.66 13.85
CA MET A 98 -2.87 -18.94 12.92
C MET A 98 -3.09 -20.08 11.91
N HIS A 99 -4.28 -20.68 11.84
CA HIS A 99 -4.56 -21.73 10.86
C HIS A 99 -5.62 -21.37 9.81
N ARG A 100 -6.52 -20.40 10.07
CA ARG A 100 -7.61 -20.08 9.12
C ARG A 100 -8.03 -18.60 9.18
N PRO A 101 -7.87 -17.83 8.08
CA PRO A 101 -8.37 -16.45 7.98
C PRO A 101 -9.86 -16.32 8.33
N SER A 102 -10.68 -17.34 8.05
CA SER A 102 -12.10 -17.34 8.40
C SER A 102 -12.36 -17.13 9.89
N ALA A 103 -11.56 -17.75 10.78
CA ALA A 103 -11.72 -17.59 12.22
C ALA A 103 -11.39 -16.15 12.68
N VAL A 104 -10.44 -15.48 12.02
CA VAL A 104 -10.16 -14.05 12.27
C VAL A 104 -11.39 -13.21 11.93
N TYR A 105 -11.99 -13.44 10.76
CA TYR A 105 -13.16 -12.68 10.33
C TYR A 105 -14.39 -12.93 11.21
N ASP A 106 -14.58 -14.17 11.67
CA ASP A 106 -15.68 -14.51 12.59
C ASP A 106 -15.54 -13.79 13.95
N GLU A 107 -14.31 -13.66 14.48
CA GLU A 107 -14.06 -12.89 15.70
C GLU A 107 -14.23 -11.38 15.48
N MET A 108 -13.83 -10.86 14.32
CA MET A 108 -14.07 -9.46 13.93
C MET A 108 -15.57 -9.14 13.79
N LEU A 109 -16.41 -10.11 13.44
CA LEU A 109 -17.86 -9.94 13.42
C LEU A 109 -18.44 -9.83 14.84
N LYS A 110 -17.89 -10.60 15.79
CA LYS A 110 -18.33 -10.59 17.19
C LYS A 110 -17.83 -9.37 17.97
N SER A 111 -16.65 -8.86 17.62
CA SER A 111 -15.94 -7.81 18.38
C SER A 111 -15.56 -6.64 17.46
N GLU A 112 -16.53 -5.76 17.19
CA GLU A 112 -16.36 -4.63 16.27
C GLU A 112 -15.31 -3.61 16.75
N ASP A 113 -15.28 -3.34 18.05
CA ASP A 113 -14.31 -2.50 18.75
C ASP A 113 -12.87 -2.99 18.59
N LEU A 114 -12.69 -4.30 18.43
CA LEU A 114 -11.37 -4.91 18.30
C LEU A 114 -10.89 -5.04 16.84
N ARG A 115 -11.73 -4.77 15.82
CA ARG A 115 -11.38 -4.91 14.39
C ARG A 115 -10.05 -4.25 13.98
N PRO A 116 -9.69 -3.03 14.45
CA PRO A 116 -8.44 -2.38 14.05
C PRO A 116 -7.18 -3.21 14.38
N TYR A 117 -7.23 -3.98 15.47
CA TYR A 117 -6.09 -4.72 16.01
C TYR A 117 -5.80 -6.03 15.25
N TYR A 118 -6.80 -6.57 14.54
CA TYR A 118 -6.66 -7.82 13.78
C TYR A 118 -5.89 -7.64 12.46
N SER A 119 -5.73 -6.43 11.93
CA SER A 119 -5.05 -6.20 10.64
C SER A 119 -3.62 -6.76 10.63
N ALA A 120 -2.90 -6.67 11.76
CA ALA A 120 -1.56 -7.21 11.90
C ALA A 120 -1.51 -8.75 11.74
N SER A 121 -2.55 -9.47 12.20
CA SER A 121 -2.67 -10.92 12.05
C SER A 121 -2.89 -11.35 10.60
N LEU A 122 -3.39 -10.45 9.75
CA LEU A 122 -3.73 -10.68 8.35
C LEU A 122 -2.59 -10.27 7.38
N VAL A 123 -1.45 -9.82 7.91
CA VAL A 123 -0.33 -9.31 7.10
C VAL A 123 0.17 -10.33 6.07
N LYS A 124 0.16 -11.63 6.38
CA LYS A 124 0.55 -12.68 5.44
C LYS A 124 -0.32 -12.73 4.19
N LEU A 125 -1.61 -12.42 4.32
CA LEU A 125 -2.53 -12.37 3.18
C LEU A 125 -2.30 -11.11 2.33
N GLN A 126 -2.02 -9.96 2.97
CA GLN A 126 -1.63 -8.73 2.27
C GLN A 126 -0.34 -8.96 1.46
N LEU A 127 0.65 -9.62 2.06
CA LEU A 127 1.91 -10.00 1.41
C LEU A 127 1.67 -10.94 0.22
N LYS A 128 0.81 -11.95 0.40
CA LYS A 128 0.47 -12.90 -0.68
C LYS A 128 -0.23 -12.19 -1.84
N PHE A 129 -1.10 -11.21 -1.56
CA PHE A 129 -1.82 -10.44 -2.56
C PHE A 129 -0.89 -9.68 -3.51
N VAL A 130 0.19 -9.09 -2.98
CA VAL A 130 1.15 -8.32 -3.80
C VAL A 130 2.30 -9.14 -4.39
N LYS A 131 2.58 -10.34 -3.85
CA LYS A 131 3.76 -11.14 -4.22
C LYS A 131 3.76 -11.58 -5.69
N VAL A 132 2.60 -11.57 -6.34
CA VAL A 132 2.40 -12.13 -7.69
C VAL A 132 2.16 -11.03 -8.75
N LEU A 133 2.49 -9.77 -8.45
CA LEU A 133 2.29 -8.68 -9.40
C LEU A 133 3.36 -8.69 -10.51
N PRO A 134 2.98 -8.52 -11.80
CA PRO A 134 3.94 -8.40 -12.89
C PRO A 134 4.91 -7.23 -12.70
N ALA A 135 6.15 -7.39 -13.18
CA ALA A 135 7.20 -6.37 -13.06
C ALA A 135 6.77 -4.99 -13.60
N LYS A 136 5.95 -4.97 -14.67
CA LYS A 136 5.42 -3.74 -15.26
C LYS A 136 4.45 -3.01 -14.31
N VAL A 137 3.60 -3.74 -13.57
CA VAL A 137 2.73 -3.17 -12.53
C VAL A 137 3.57 -2.62 -11.39
N MET A 138 4.65 -3.31 -11.01
CA MET A 138 5.59 -2.83 -10.01
C MET A 138 6.28 -1.51 -10.42
N SER A 139 6.66 -1.36 -11.69
CA SER A 139 7.17 -0.10 -12.24
C SER A 139 6.15 1.03 -12.12
N LEU A 140 4.89 0.78 -12.44
CA LEU A 140 3.85 1.79 -12.29
C LEU A 140 3.62 2.17 -10.81
N ILE A 141 3.64 1.19 -9.91
CA ILE A 141 3.56 1.44 -8.47
C ILE A 141 4.72 2.34 -8.00
N ARG A 142 5.94 2.11 -8.49
CA ARG A 142 7.09 2.99 -8.18
C ARG A 142 6.89 4.41 -8.69
N LEU A 143 6.38 4.58 -9.92
CA LEU A 143 6.03 5.91 -10.47
C LEU A 143 4.99 6.63 -9.60
N VAL A 144 3.94 5.92 -9.17
CA VAL A 144 2.88 6.47 -8.31
C VAL A 144 3.42 6.86 -6.93
N LYS A 145 4.31 6.05 -6.34
CA LYS A 145 4.96 6.38 -5.07
C LYS A 145 5.88 7.59 -5.20
N HIS A 146 6.59 7.70 -6.32
CA HIS A 146 7.39 8.88 -6.63
C HIS A 146 6.50 10.12 -6.74
N TRP A 147 5.42 10.07 -7.54
CA TRP A 147 4.45 11.15 -7.66
C TRP A 147 3.87 11.57 -6.29
N ARG A 148 3.48 10.60 -5.44
CA ARG A 148 2.99 10.90 -4.07
C ARG A 148 4.04 11.62 -3.23
N LYS A 149 5.32 11.27 -3.39
CA LYS A 149 6.42 11.88 -2.63
C LYS A 149 6.78 13.27 -3.16
N SER A 150 6.74 13.47 -4.47
CA SER A 150 7.18 14.71 -5.12
C SER A 150 6.08 15.77 -5.17
N GLU A 151 4.81 15.36 -5.35
CA GLU A 151 3.71 16.30 -5.59
C GLU A 151 2.81 16.49 -4.38
N LEU A 152 2.59 15.46 -3.55
CA LEU A 152 1.71 15.57 -2.41
C LEU A 152 2.50 16.02 -1.15
N PRO A 153 1.91 16.89 -0.32
CA PRO A 153 2.50 17.29 0.95
C PRO A 153 2.87 16.10 1.84
N SER A 154 4.00 16.24 2.54
CA SER A 154 4.47 15.30 3.55
C SER A 154 4.65 16.03 4.87
N GLY A 155 3.92 15.65 5.92
CA GLY A 155 4.09 16.21 7.27
C GLY A 155 2.85 16.88 7.86
N SER A 156 3.00 17.39 9.08
CA SER A 156 1.98 17.85 10.06
C SER A 156 1.16 19.08 9.66
N GLY A 157 0.90 19.26 8.37
CA GLY A 157 -0.07 20.23 7.87
C GLY A 157 -1.51 19.80 8.14
N VAL A 158 -2.46 20.58 7.62
CA VAL A 158 -3.88 20.25 7.70
C VAL A 158 -4.16 18.99 6.87
N GLY A 159 -4.74 17.97 7.51
CA GLY A 159 -5.27 16.77 6.85
C GLY A 159 -4.33 15.57 6.76
N ARG A 160 -4.93 14.38 6.70
CA ARG A 160 -4.27 13.09 6.49
C ARG A 160 -4.23 12.78 5.00
N TRP A 161 -3.03 12.82 4.44
CA TRP A 161 -2.77 12.49 3.04
C TRP A 161 -2.75 10.98 2.80
N PRO A 162 -3.05 10.50 1.58
CA PRO A 162 -3.11 9.08 1.29
C PRO A 162 -1.75 8.41 1.49
N THR A 163 -1.79 7.23 2.09
CA THR A 163 -0.62 6.36 2.20
C THR A 163 -0.31 5.74 0.83
N SER A 164 0.95 5.34 0.62
CA SER A 164 1.34 4.60 -0.60
C SER A 164 0.48 3.35 -0.81
N TYR A 165 0.05 2.71 0.27
CA TYR A 165 -0.75 1.48 0.21
C TYR A 165 -2.10 1.67 -0.49
N ILE A 166 -2.83 2.76 -0.19
CA ILE A 166 -4.11 3.04 -0.85
C ILE A 166 -3.88 3.24 -2.35
N LEU A 167 -2.83 3.97 -2.72
CA LEU A 167 -2.51 4.25 -4.11
C LEU A 167 -2.08 2.98 -4.86
N GLU A 168 -1.28 2.12 -4.22
CA GLU A 168 -0.90 0.79 -4.72
C GLU A 168 -2.15 -0.06 -5.03
N LEU A 169 -3.13 -0.10 -4.13
CA LEU A 169 -4.38 -0.84 -4.34
C LEU A 169 -5.22 -0.27 -5.50
N ILE A 170 -5.28 1.06 -5.66
CA ILE A 170 -5.96 1.69 -6.79
C ILE A 170 -5.26 1.32 -8.11
N VAL A 171 -3.92 1.33 -8.16
CA VAL A 171 -3.15 0.90 -9.33
C VAL A 171 -3.47 -0.55 -9.70
N ILE A 172 -3.43 -1.46 -8.72
CA ILE A 172 -3.74 -2.88 -8.94
C ILE A 172 -5.15 -3.02 -9.49
N ARG A 173 -6.14 -2.32 -8.91
CA ARG A 173 -7.51 -2.41 -9.42
C ARG A 173 -7.65 -1.89 -10.84
N LYS A 174 -7.00 -0.77 -11.19
CA LYS A 174 -7.04 -0.23 -12.56
C LYS A 174 -6.39 -1.18 -13.57
N TRP A 175 -5.32 -1.85 -13.19
CA TRP A 175 -4.69 -2.90 -13.98
C TRP A 175 -5.61 -4.12 -14.18
N GLU A 176 -6.31 -4.54 -13.12
CA GLU A 176 -7.27 -5.64 -13.18
C GLU A 176 -8.48 -5.29 -14.07
N ASP A 177 -9.03 -4.08 -13.95
CA ASP A 177 -10.12 -3.57 -14.80
C ASP A 177 -9.74 -3.59 -16.28
N ALA A 178 -8.45 -3.40 -16.59
CA ALA A 178 -7.93 -3.43 -17.95
C ALA A 178 -7.64 -4.84 -18.49
N GLY A 179 -8.02 -5.89 -17.75
CA GLY A 179 -7.86 -7.28 -18.18
C GLY A 179 -6.51 -7.90 -17.80
N ARG A 180 -5.81 -7.34 -16.81
CA ARG A 180 -4.53 -7.84 -16.30
C ARG A 180 -3.44 -8.00 -17.38
N PRO A 181 -3.20 -7.01 -18.25
CA PRO A 181 -2.19 -7.13 -19.29
C PRO A 181 -0.78 -7.29 -18.71
N GLU A 182 0.01 -8.21 -19.25
CA GLU A 182 1.42 -8.37 -18.87
C GLU A 182 2.29 -7.20 -19.36
N ARG A 183 1.91 -6.60 -20.49
CA ARG A 183 2.60 -5.48 -21.12
C ARG A 183 1.58 -4.36 -21.36
N PHE A 184 1.94 -3.16 -20.95
CA PHE A 184 1.14 -1.95 -21.13
C PHE A 184 2.05 -0.72 -21.13
N ASP A 185 1.56 0.41 -21.60
CA ASP A 185 2.29 1.68 -21.53
C ASP A 185 2.20 2.28 -20.11
N LEU A 186 3.34 2.45 -19.43
CA LEU A 186 3.39 3.06 -18.09
C LEU A 186 2.78 4.47 -18.05
N LYS A 187 2.85 5.22 -19.15
CA LYS A 187 2.27 6.57 -19.26
C LYS A 187 0.74 6.49 -19.25
N ARG A 188 0.16 5.56 -20.01
CA ARG A 188 -1.29 5.29 -20.00
C ARG A 188 -1.75 4.75 -18.66
N GLY A 189 -0.98 3.84 -18.05
CA GLY A 189 -1.25 3.35 -16.70
C GLY A 189 -1.26 4.45 -15.64
N LEU A 190 -0.27 5.35 -15.66
CA LEU A 190 -0.18 6.50 -14.74
C LEU A 190 -1.32 7.50 -15.00
N HIS A 191 -1.64 7.78 -16.26
CA HIS A 191 -2.78 8.62 -16.63
C HIS A 191 -4.10 8.05 -16.11
N SER A 192 -4.35 6.74 -16.32
CA SER A 192 -5.54 6.04 -15.84
C SER A 192 -5.66 6.07 -14.31
N PHE A 193 -4.54 5.87 -13.60
CA PHE A 193 -4.48 6.02 -12.15
C PHE A 193 -4.85 7.43 -11.69
N LEU A 194 -4.28 8.47 -12.29
CA LEU A 194 -4.57 9.87 -11.94
C LEU A 194 -6.04 10.22 -12.22
N GLN A 195 -6.62 9.74 -13.32
CA GLN A 195 -8.05 9.90 -13.60
C GLN A 195 -8.93 9.25 -12.52
N ALA A 196 -8.54 8.08 -12.00
CA ALA A 196 -9.22 7.45 -10.87
C ALA A 196 -9.17 8.32 -9.60
N LEU A 197 -8.07 9.02 -9.34
CA LEU A 197 -8.01 9.98 -8.23
C LEU A 197 -8.89 11.22 -8.46
N VAL A 198 -8.98 11.71 -9.69
CA VAL A 198 -9.88 12.82 -10.03
C VAL A 198 -11.34 12.44 -9.75
N ASN A 199 -11.70 11.20 -10.07
CA ASN A 199 -13.04 10.64 -9.90
C ASN A 199 -13.14 9.76 -8.65
N TYR A 200 -12.39 10.08 -7.58
CA TYR A 200 -12.28 9.19 -6.41
C TYR A 200 -13.64 8.85 -5.76
N ARG A 201 -14.65 9.73 -5.89
CA ARG A 201 -16.01 9.52 -5.39
C ARG A 201 -16.71 8.30 -6.02
N ASP A 202 -16.27 7.91 -7.21
CA ASP A 202 -16.80 6.75 -7.93
C ASP A 202 -16.05 5.45 -7.59
N LEU A 203 -14.98 5.50 -6.78
CA LEU A 203 -14.21 4.32 -6.41
C LEU A 203 -15.05 3.39 -5.53
N LYS A 204 -15.21 2.16 -6.03
CA LYS A 204 -15.91 1.06 -5.37
C LYS A 204 -15.10 -0.22 -5.54
N VAL A 205 -14.01 -0.32 -4.79
CA VAL A 205 -13.00 -1.37 -4.96
C VAL A 205 -13.07 -2.37 -3.81
N VAL A 206 -13.28 -3.63 -4.17
CA VAL A 206 -13.31 -4.77 -3.25
C VAL A 206 -12.71 -5.99 -3.93
N TRP A 207 -12.06 -6.83 -3.14
CA TRP A 207 -11.55 -8.13 -3.54
C TRP A 207 -12.25 -9.23 -2.74
N ASP A 208 -12.34 -10.43 -3.30
CA ASP A 208 -13.04 -11.57 -2.70
C ASP A 208 -12.18 -12.82 -2.60
N GLN A 209 -10.85 -12.68 -2.73
CA GLN A 209 -9.95 -13.83 -2.65
C GLN A 209 -9.75 -14.36 -1.23
N ASN A 210 -9.82 -13.48 -0.23
CA ASN A 210 -9.52 -13.84 1.17
C ASN A 210 -10.75 -13.91 2.06
N TYR A 211 -11.85 -13.25 1.69
CA TYR A 211 -13.05 -13.14 2.52
C TYR A 211 -14.34 -13.10 1.67
N ASN A 212 -15.47 -13.35 2.33
CA ASN A 212 -16.78 -13.26 1.71
C ASN A 212 -17.20 -11.79 1.52
N ARG A 213 -17.71 -11.44 0.32
CA ARG A 213 -18.25 -10.10 0.01
C ARG A 213 -19.42 -9.69 0.91
N LEU A 214 -20.09 -10.63 1.57
CA LEU A 214 -21.14 -10.30 2.54
C LEU A 214 -20.62 -9.44 3.72
N TYR A 215 -19.31 -9.48 4.00
CA TYR A 215 -18.69 -8.65 5.03
C TYR A 215 -18.46 -7.20 4.61
N THR A 216 -18.65 -6.87 3.33
CA THR A 216 -18.30 -5.56 2.78
C THR A 216 -19.52 -4.67 2.60
N GLN A 217 -20.12 -4.22 3.70
CA GLN A 217 -21.15 -3.17 3.70
C GLN A 217 -20.51 -1.79 3.87
N HIS A 218 -19.87 -1.28 2.82
CA HIS A 218 -19.16 0.01 2.86
C HIS A 218 -19.92 1.09 2.11
N ARG A 219 -19.92 2.30 2.67
CA ARG A 219 -20.47 3.49 1.99
C ARG A 219 -19.43 3.99 0.98
N PRO A 220 -19.79 4.20 -0.31
CA PRO A 220 -18.87 4.77 -1.28
C PRO A 220 -18.39 6.18 -0.87
N PRO A 221 -17.17 6.58 -1.26
CA PRO A 221 -16.17 5.77 -1.98
C PRO A 221 -15.43 4.80 -1.05
N TYR A 222 -15.06 3.64 -1.57
CA TYR A 222 -14.32 2.64 -0.80
C TYR A 222 -13.25 1.92 -1.61
N VAL A 223 -12.14 1.61 -0.92
CA VAL A 223 -11.12 0.67 -1.35
C VAL A 223 -10.88 -0.24 -0.17
N ILE A 224 -11.39 -1.46 -0.23
CA ILE A 224 -11.32 -2.40 0.89
C ILE A 224 -10.00 -3.14 0.83
N ASP A 225 -9.32 -3.24 1.96
CA ASP A 225 -8.11 -4.03 2.10
C ASP A 225 -8.37 -5.47 1.59
N PRO A 226 -7.57 -5.99 0.65
CA PRO A 226 -7.76 -7.31 0.08
C PRO A 226 -7.62 -8.44 1.12
N ALA A 227 -7.03 -8.18 2.28
CA ALA A 227 -6.92 -9.13 3.38
C ALA A 227 -7.90 -8.87 4.53
N ASN A 228 -8.46 -7.66 4.65
CA ASN A 228 -9.33 -7.28 5.76
C ASN A 228 -10.65 -6.66 5.26
N PRO A 229 -11.78 -7.38 5.31
CA PRO A 229 -13.06 -6.90 4.78
C PRO A 229 -13.64 -5.69 5.53
N PHE A 230 -13.14 -5.41 6.74
CA PHE A 230 -13.61 -4.31 7.59
C PHE A 230 -12.70 -3.08 7.55
N ASN A 231 -11.64 -3.10 6.74
CA ASN A 231 -10.69 -2.00 6.62
C ASN A 231 -10.89 -1.30 5.27
N ASN A 232 -11.74 -0.27 5.24
CA ASN A 232 -11.76 0.67 4.13
C ASN A 232 -10.51 1.57 4.20
N VAL A 233 -9.53 1.31 3.34
CA VAL A 233 -8.26 2.03 3.40
C VAL A 233 -8.41 3.51 3.02
N MET A 234 -9.49 3.88 2.32
CA MET A 234 -9.81 5.27 1.98
C MET A 234 -9.98 6.16 3.22
N ASP A 235 -10.44 5.60 4.35
CA ASP A 235 -10.72 6.33 5.60
C ASP A 235 -9.43 6.85 6.27
N ARG A 236 -8.26 6.39 5.81
CA ARG A 236 -6.95 6.89 6.24
C ARG A 236 -6.59 8.22 5.58
N CYS A 237 -7.41 8.71 4.65
CA CYS A 237 -7.25 10.00 3.98
C CYS A 237 -8.53 10.83 4.13
N ASP A 238 -8.40 12.09 4.58
CA ASP A 238 -9.53 13.02 4.75
C ASP A 238 -9.46 14.25 3.84
N VAL A 239 -8.44 14.31 2.96
CA VAL A 239 -8.21 15.41 1.99
C VAL A 239 -8.35 14.95 0.54
N TRP A 240 -9.30 14.06 0.26
CA TRP A 240 -9.47 13.50 -1.10
C TRP A 240 -9.78 14.55 -2.17
N ASP A 241 -10.47 15.64 -1.82
CA ASP A 241 -10.71 16.74 -2.75
C ASP A 241 -9.42 17.45 -3.18
N ASP A 242 -8.48 17.63 -2.24
CA ASP A 242 -7.15 18.15 -2.55
C ASP A 242 -6.35 17.16 -3.38
N VAL A 243 -6.35 15.87 -3.01
CA VAL A 243 -5.70 14.81 -3.81
C VAL A 243 -6.20 14.82 -5.26
N ALA A 244 -7.52 14.94 -5.46
CA ALA A 244 -8.11 15.07 -6.77
C ALA A 244 -7.65 16.33 -7.50
N GLN A 245 -7.50 17.46 -6.79
CA GLN A 245 -6.96 18.69 -7.38
C GLN A 245 -5.51 18.55 -7.84
N TYR A 246 -4.65 17.90 -7.04
CA TYR A 246 -3.27 17.58 -7.42
C TYR A 246 -3.24 16.66 -8.63
N ALA A 247 -4.06 15.61 -8.66
CA ALA A 247 -4.17 14.73 -9.81
C ALA A 247 -4.62 15.47 -11.09
N ARG A 248 -5.60 16.38 -11.00
CA ARG A 248 -6.01 17.24 -12.14
C ARG A 248 -4.88 18.14 -12.63
N LYS A 249 -4.08 18.69 -11.73
CA LYS A 249 -2.91 19.51 -12.10
C LYS A 249 -1.85 18.65 -12.80
N THR A 250 -1.59 17.44 -12.29
CA THR A 250 -0.65 16.49 -12.87
C THR A 250 -1.06 16.03 -14.26
N LEU A 251 -2.35 15.79 -14.51
CA LEU A 251 -2.87 15.42 -15.83
C LEU A 251 -2.64 16.50 -16.92
N LYS A 252 -2.31 17.74 -16.53
CA LYS A 252 -1.97 18.84 -17.46
C LYS A 252 -0.49 18.90 -17.82
N TRP A 253 0.35 18.02 -17.27
CA TRP A 253 1.78 18.00 -17.59
C TRP A 253 2.03 17.64 -19.05
N SER A 254 3.15 18.13 -19.60
CA SER A 254 3.64 17.79 -20.94
C SER A 254 3.65 16.29 -21.18
N LEU A 255 4.03 15.51 -20.16
CA LEU A 255 4.06 14.04 -20.17
C LEU A 255 2.79 13.38 -20.72
N PHE A 256 1.61 14.00 -20.51
CA PHE A 256 0.31 13.44 -20.93
C PHE A 256 -0.28 14.11 -22.18
N GLN A 257 0.46 15.02 -22.83
CA GLN A 257 -0.01 15.63 -24.07
C GLN A 257 -0.28 14.55 -25.13
N GLY A 258 -1.43 14.65 -25.80
CA GLY A 258 -1.86 13.70 -26.83
C GLY A 258 -2.69 12.51 -26.31
N LEU A 259 -2.80 12.30 -24.99
CA LEU A 259 -3.73 11.32 -24.44
C LEU A 259 -5.14 11.92 -24.31
N LYS A 260 -6.14 11.27 -24.91
CA LYS A 260 -7.56 11.68 -24.81
C LYS A 260 -8.20 11.07 -23.56
N SER A 261 -9.09 11.82 -22.92
CA SER A 261 -9.81 11.39 -21.70
C SER A 261 -10.77 10.21 -21.91
N THR A 262 -11.19 9.95 -23.15
CA THR A 262 -12.27 9.00 -23.51
C THR A 262 -11.84 7.59 -23.89
N GLU A 263 -10.54 7.25 -23.90
CA GLU A 263 -10.05 5.88 -24.18
C GLU A 263 -10.12 4.96 -22.94
N THR A 264 -11.15 5.13 -22.10
CA THR A 264 -11.13 4.77 -20.68
C THR A 264 -11.51 3.32 -20.36
N SER A 265 -11.93 2.51 -21.35
CA SER A 265 -12.33 1.10 -21.13
C SER A 265 -11.32 0.07 -21.65
N ARG A 266 -10.26 0.48 -22.36
CA ARG A 266 -9.16 -0.39 -22.84
C ARG A 266 -7.79 0.22 -22.52
N ALA A 267 -7.68 0.85 -21.35
CA ALA A 267 -6.75 1.95 -21.08
C ALA A 267 -5.30 1.55 -20.71
N TRP A 268 -4.88 0.30 -20.89
CA TRP A 268 -3.54 -0.18 -20.56
C TRP A 268 -2.91 -0.89 -21.76
#